data_AF-A0A2M6GH87-F1
#
_entry.id   AF-A0A2M6GH87-F1
#
_cell.length_a   1.000
_cell.length_b   1.000
_cell.length_c   1.000
_cell.angle_alpha   90.00
_cell.angle_beta   90.00
_cell.angle_gamma   90.00
#
_symmetry.space_group_name_H-M   'P 1'
#
loop_
_entity.id
_entity.type
_entity.pdbx_description
1 polymer ?
#
loop_
_entity_poly.entity_id
_entity_poly.type
_entity_poly.pdbx_seq_one_letter_code
_entity_poly.pdbx_strand_id
1 'polypeptide(L)'
;MGNIAEFIYGDDYAQRNQAFADEMAALEEKHADFFKSRPSQIETEAHDHLRNHYNIRTASGQVSFRFNEGSDLPEAIRNECTQAFHRIWKYS
;
A
#
# COMPACT_ATOMS: atom_id res chain seq x y z
N MET A 1 15.34 -12.21 27.98
CA MET A 1 13.87 -12.13 28.09
C MET A 1 13.39 -11.31 26.90
N GLY A 2 12.75 -11.96 25.93
CA GLY A 2 12.18 -11.27 24.76
C GLY A 2 11.03 -10.37 25.22
N ASN A 3 11.03 -9.13 24.73
CA ASN A 3 10.07 -8.12 25.13
C ASN A 3 8.70 -8.52 24.57
N ILE A 4 7.73 -8.82 25.44
CA ILE A 4 6.34 -9.13 25.03
C ILE A 4 5.78 -8.03 24.12
N ALA A 5 6.26 -6.79 24.30
CA ALA A 5 5.99 -5.68 23.39
C ALA A 5 6.46 -5.97 21.95
N GLU A 6 7.69 -6.40 21.70
CA GLU A 6 8.17 -6.69 20.33
C GLU A 6 7.36 -7.81 19.66
N PHE A 7 6.93 -8.82 20.41
CA PHE A 7 6.11 -9.91 19.90
C PHE A 7 4.69 -9.43 19.53
N ILE A 8 4.03 -8.68 20.42
CA ILE A 8 2.67 -8.15 20.18
C ILE A 8 2.65 -7.04 19.12
N TYR A 9 3.63 -6.13 19.13
CA TYR A 9 3.75 -5.08 18.13
C TYR A 9 4.14 -5.65 16.76
N GLY A 10 4.95 -6.71 16.71
CA GLY A 10 5.28 -7.42 15.48
C GLY A 10 4.07 -8.11 14.86
N ASP A 11 3.25 -8.79 15.67
CA ASP A 11 2.07 -9.51 15.20
C ASP A 11 0.95 -8.56 14.70
N ASP A 12 0.63 -7.48 15.42
CA ASP A 12 -0.36 -6.48 14.96
C ASP A 12 0.13 -5.75 13.70
N TYR A 13 1.42 -5.42 13.62
CA TYR A 13 2.01 -4.83 12.41
C TYR A 13 1.91 -5.78 11.22
N ALA A 14 2.30 -7.05 11.38
CA ALA A 14 2.28 -8.03 10.30
C ALA A 14 0.85 -8.26 9.79
N GLN A 15 -0.13 -8.38 10.70
CA GLN A 15 -1.54 -8.53 10.33
C GLN A 15 -2.07 -7.32 9.56
N ARG A 16 -1.78 -6.10 10.02
CA ARG A 16 -2.21 -4.88 9.32
C ARG A 16 -1.50 -4.68 8.00
N ASN A 17 -0.22 -5.03 7.92
CA ASN A 17 0.53 -4.95 6.67
C ASN A 17 0.00 -5.95 5.64
N GLN A 18 -0.37 -7.16 6.06
CA GLN A 18 -1.03 -8.14 5.18
C GLN A 18 -2.40 -7.64 4.73
N ALA A 19 -3.24 -7.16 5.66
CA ALA A 19 -4.54 -6.60 5.33
C ALA A 19 -4.43 -5.42 4.36
N PHE A 20 -3.40 -4.58 4.50
CA PHE A 20 -3.14 -3.49 3.57
C PHE A 20 -2.70 -4.00 2.20
N ALA A 21 -1.83 -5.00 2.14
CA ALA A 21 -1.42 -5.61 0.88
C ALA A 21 -2.60 -6.24 0.13
N ASP A 22 -3.48 -6.95 0.84
CA ASP A 22 -4.69 -7.57 0.28
C ASP A 22 -5.64 -6.50 -0.28
N GLU A 23 -5.84 -5.40 0.45
CA GLU A 23 -6.68 -4.29 -0.02
C GLU A 23 -6.08 -3.59 -1.24
N MET A 24 -4.75 -3.38 -1.29
CA MET A 24 -4.09 -2.82 -2.48
C MET A 24 -4.24 -3.74 -3.69
N ALA A 25 -4.13 -5.07 -3.50
CA ALA A 25 -4.36 -6.04 -4.58
C ALA A 25 -5.81 -5.98 -5.10
N ALA A 26 -6.79 -5.88 -4.19
CA ALA A 26 -8.20 -5.74 -4.58
C ALA A 26 -8.47 -4.42 -5.32
N LEU A 27 -7.83 -3.31 -4.93
CA LEU A 27 -7.90 -2.03 -5.64
C LEU A 27 -7.26 -2.11 -7.03
N GLU A 28 -6.12 -2.79 -7.16
CA GLU A 28 -5.49 -3.02 -8.46
C GLU A 28 -6.40 -3.84 -9.39
N GLU A 29 -7.03 -4.90 -8.88
CA GLU A 29 -7.99 -5.70 -9.65
C GLU A 29 -9.23 -4.89 -10.04
N LYS A 30 -9.78 -4.10 -9.12
CA LYS A 30 -10.91 -3.20 -9.39
C LYS A 30 -10.60 -2.19 -10.51
N HIS A 31 -9.36 -1.72 -10.58
CA HIS A 31 -8.88 -0.78 -11.59
C HIS A 31 -8.01 -1.46 -12.66
N ALA A 32 -8.22 -2.75 -12.91
CA ALA A 32 -7.35 -3.54 -13.79
C ALA A 32 -7.23 -2.96 -15.21
N ASP A 33 -8.29 -2.34 -15.73
CA ASP A 33 -8.25 -1.70 -17.05
C ASP A 33 -7.25 -0.55 -17.11
N PHE A 34 -7.15 0.25 -16.04
CA PHE A 34 -6.17 1.32 -15.94
C PHE A 34 -4.75 0.75 -15.97
N PHE A 35 -4.46 -0.25 -15.12
CA PHE A 35 -3.12 -0.82 -14.97
C PHE A 35 -2.68 -1.64 -16.19
N LYS A 36 -3.56 -2.47 -16.75
CA LYS A 36 -3.28 -3.32 -17.91
C LYS A 36 -3.17 -2.55 -19.24
N SER A 37 -3.72 -1.34 -19.33
CA SER A 37 -3.68 -0.52 -20.55
C SER A 37 -2.38 0.26 -20.77
N ARG A 38 -1.48 0.25 -19.78
CA ARG A 38 -0.26 1.06 -19.77
C ARG A 38 0.98 0.21 -19.50
N PRO A 39 2.13 0.60 -20.06
CA PRO A 39 3.40 -0.08 -19.79
C PRO A 39 3.82 0.12 -18.34
N SER A 40 4.49 -0.88 -17.77
CA SER A 40 5.11 -0.72 -16.44
C SER A 40 6.26 0.27 -16.47
N GLN A 41 6.47 0.96 -15.35
CA GLN A 41 7.72 1.68 -15.09
C GLN A 41 8.88 0.74 -14.73
N ILE A 42 8.60 -0.53 -14.44
CA ILE A 42 9.58 -1.57 -14.17
C ILE A 42 9.76 -2.43 -15.41
N GLU A 43 10.97 -2.47 -15.97
CA GLU A 43 11.27 -3.15 -17.25
C GLU A 43 10.90 -4.65 -17.29
N THR A 44 10.84 -5.32 -16.14
CA THR A 44 10.51 -6.75 -16.05
C THR A 44 9.01 -7.04 -15.99
N GLU A 45 8.16 -6.02 -15.93
CA GLU A 45 6.71 -6.17 -15.81
C GLU A 45 6.01 -5.79 -17.12
N ALA A 46 5.05 -6.62 -17.55
CA ALA A 46 4.37 -6.43 -18.82
C ALA A 46 3.40 -5.22 -18.82
N HIS A 47 2.84 -4.90 -17.66
CA HIS A 47 1.92 -3.79 -17.44
C HIS A 47 2.19 -3.15 -16.09
N ASP A 48 1.70 -1.92 -15.90
CA ASP A 48 1.93 -1.22 -14.65
C ASP A 48 1.17 -1.84 -13.48
N HIS A 49 1.61 -1.55 -12.26
CA HIS A 49 1.03 -2.10 -11.03
C HIS A 49 0.89 -1.02 -9.97
N LEU A 50 -0.12 -1.14 -9.12
CA LEU A 50 -0.37 -0.19 -8.04
C LEU A 50 0.85 -0.06 -7.11
N ARG A 51 1.54 -1.19 -6.85
CA ARG A 51 2.75 -1.23 -6.01
C ARG A 51 3.89 -0.33 -6.52
N ASN A 52 3.89 0.05 -7.79
CA ASN A 52 4.92 0.91 -8.39
C ASN A 52 4.71 2.39 -8.04
N HIS A 53 3.55 2.76 -7.51
CA HIS A 53 3.15 4.15 -7.34
C HIS A 53 3.13 4.64 -5.89
N TYR A 54 3.33 3.77 -4.92
CA TYR A 54 3.32 4.15 -3.51
C TYR A 54 4.46 3.51 -2.75
N ASN A 55 4.70 4.04 -1.55
CA ASN A 55 5.59 3.42 -0.60
C ASN A 55 5.01 3.51 0.81
N ILE A 56 5.19 2.44 1.60
CA ILE A 56 4.94 2.46 3.05
C ILE A 56 6.28 2.59 3.76
N ARG A 57 6.34 3.42 4.78
CA ARG A 57 7.50 3.54 5.67
C ARG A 57 7.08 3.38 7.11
N THR A 58 7.85 2.58 7.83
CA THR A 58 7.68 2.37 9.28
C THR A 58 8.86 3.03 9.99
N ALA A 59 8.59 4.01 10.85
CA ALA A 59 9.60 4.73 11.61
C ALA A 59 9.05 5.09 13.00
N SER A 60 9.84 4.84 14.04
CA SER A 60 9.49 5.21 15.43
C SER A 60 8.12 4.71 15.90
N GLY A 61 7.71 3.51 15.46
CA GLY A 61 6.40 2.93 15.80
C GLY A 61 5.21 3.52 15.04
N GLN A 62 5.45 4.39 14.06
CA GLN A 62 4.43 4.93 13.17
C GLN A 62 4.60 4.38 11.76
N VAL A 63 3.47 4.13 11.10
CA VAL A 63 3.44 3.73 9.70
C VAL A 63 2.96 4.92 8.89
N SER A 64 3.61 5.19 7.78
CA SER A 64 3.26 6.28 6.88
C SER A 64 3.10 5.74 5.46
N PHE A 65 2.11 6.27 4.76
CA PHE A 65 1.82 5.97 3.37
C PHE A 65 1.95 7.25 2.54
N ARG A 66 2.61 7.13 1.39
CA ARG A 66 2.70 8.21 0.41
C ARG A 66 2.79 7.65 -0.99
N PHE A 67 2.36 8.43 -1.95
CA PHE A 67 2.61 8.18 -3.37
C PHE A 67 4.04 8.58 -3.73
N ASN A 68 4.61 7.85 -4.69
CA ASN A 68 5.92 8.16 -5.25
C ASN A 68 5.88 9.50 -5.99
N GLU A 69 7.00 10.21 -6.00
CA GLU A 69 7.14 11.41 -6.82
C GLU A 69 6.97 11.04 -8.29
N GLY A 70 6.17 11.83 -9.02
CA GLY A 70 5.83 11.52 -10.41
C GLY A 70 4.80 10.42 -10.61
N SER A 71 4.20 9.87 -9.54
CA SER A 71 3.03 9.00 -9.68
C SER A 71 1.93 9.75 -10.42
N ASP A 72 1.38 9.11 -11.44
CA ASP A 72 0.32 9.63 -12.30
C ASP A 72 -1.01 8.92 -12.04
N LEU A 73 -1.13 8.24 -10.89
CA LEU A 73 -2.39 7.64 -10.47
C LEU A 73 -3.50 8.70 -10.47
N PRO A 74 -4.65 8.40 -11.07
CA PRO A 74 -5.84 9.23 -10.98
C PRO A 74 -6.21 9.52 -9.52
N GLU A 75 -6.75 10.71 -9.27
CA GLU A 75 -7.15 11.14 -7.92
C GLU A 75 -8.13 10.16 -7.26
N ALA A 76 -9.03 9.56 -8.03
CA ALA A 76 -9.95 8.54 -7.53
C ALA A 76 -9.21 7.32 -6.94
N ILE A 77 -8.22 6.77 -7.66
CA ILE A 77 -7.42 5.63 -7.18
C ILE A 77 -6.60 6.05 -5.96
N ARG A 78 -6.03 7.26 -5.97
CA ARG A 78 -5.26 7.81 -4.82
C ARG A 78 -6.13 7.93 -3.57
N ASN A 79 -7.37 8.40 -3.71
CA ASN A 79 -8.31 8.55 -2.61
C ASN A 79 -8.69 7.19 -2.03
N GLU A 80 -8.95 6.18 -2.88
CA GLU A 80 -9.23 4.82 -2.43
C GLU A 80 -8.06 4.21 -1.65
N CYS A 81 -6.83 4.38 -2.14
CA CYS A 81 -5.63 3.91 -1.43
C CYS A 81 -5.44 4.60 -0.06
N THR A 82 -5.66 5.92 -0.03
CA THR A 82 -5.55 6.71 1.22
C THR A 82 -6.62 6.29 2.24
N GLN A 83 -7.85 6.06 1.79
CA GLN A 83 -8.94 5.58 2.65
C GLN A 83 -8.65 4.18 3.19
N ALA A 84 -8.15 3.28 2.35
CA ALA A 84 -7.70 1.95 2.76
C ALA A 84 -6.62 2.03 3.84
N PHE A 85 -5.62 2.91 3.64
CA PHE A 85 -4.57 3.14 4.62
C PHE A 85 -5.12 3.63 5.97
N HIS A 86 -5.95 4.69 5.96
CA HIS A 86 -6.54 5.25 7.18
C HIS A 86 -7.40 4.23 7.93
N ARG A 87 -8.21 3.44 7.22
CA ARG A 87 -9.06 2.41 7.81
C ARG A 87 -8.24 1.32 8.52
N ILE A 88 -7.19 0.83 7.87
CA ILE A 88 -6.39 -0.29 8.38
C ILE A 88 -5.47 0.15 9.51
N TRP A 89 -4.85 1.32 9.36
CA TRP A 89 -3.89 1.85 10.34
C TRP A 89 -4.54 2.74 11.40
N LYS A 90 -5.88 2.93 11.34
CA LYS A 90 -6.69 3.71 12.29
C LYS A 90 -6.22 5.16 12.44
N TYR A 91 -5.81 5.78 11.34
CA TYR A 91 -5.60 7.23 11.29
C TYR A 91 -6.96 7.90 11.12
N SER A 92 -7.44 8.53 12.20
CA SER A 92 -8.66 9.34 12.25
C SER A 92 -8.34 10.82 12.22
#